data_AF-A0A2T4S6W7-F1
#
_entry.id   AF-A0A2T4S6W7-F1
#
_cell.length_a   1.000
_cell.length_b   1.000
_cell.length_c   1.000
_cell.angle_alpha   90.00
_cell.angle_beta   90.00
_cell.angle_gamma   90.00
#
_symmetry.space_group_name_H-M   'P 1'
#
loop_
_entity.id
_entity.type
_entity.pdbx_description
1 polymer ?
#
loop_
_entity_poly.entity_id
_entity_poly.type
_entity_poly.pdbx_seq_one_letter_code
_entity_poly.pdbx_strand_id
1 'polypeptide(L)'
;MYTPTEVKQLITDYHWMRRLIDHQVYEYDSTSISQYGIESSMAKAQGTTGNKVLVRVIQNDKDRRKTQDLIDKVTFIDKYEHLITNDKNYHILQLLKQGESITAIEVFMKSSRKNIYSRINQIVDVFMNAQG
;
A
#
# COMPACT_ATOMS: atom_id res chain seq x y z
N MET A 1 -4.69 -6.27 16.26
CA MET A 1 -5.84 -6.74 15.47
C MET A 1 -6.52 -5.54 14.85
N TYR A 2 -7.01 -5.66 13.62
CA TYR A 2 -7.74 -4.57 12.97
C TYR A 2 -9.22 -4.65 13.35
N THR A 3 -9.89 -3.51 13.39
CA THR A 3 -11.35 -3.43 13.53
C THR A 3 -12.03 -3.60 12.15
N PRO A 4 -13.33 -3.94 12.08
CA PRO A 4 -14.03 -4.07 10.81
C PRO A 4 -13.98 -2.79 9.96
N THR A 5 -14.05 -1.63 10.61
CA THR A 5 -13.94 -0.32 9.95
C THR A 5 -12.54 -0.10 9.38
N GLU A 6 -11.50 -0.48 10.12
CA GLU A 6 -10.11 -0.39 9.66
C GLU A 6 -9.87 -1.33 8.47
N VAL A 7 -10.37 -2.57 8.51
CA VAL A 7 -10.25 -3.51 7.38
C VAL A 7 -10.94 -2.97 6.13
N LYS A 8 -12.15 -2.42 6.26
CA LYS A 8 -12.85 -1.77 5.15
C LYS A 8 -12.06 -0.60 4.56
N GLN A 9 -11.44 0.19 5.43
CA GLN A 9 -10.60 1.30 5.02
C GLN A 9 -9.33 0.80 4.31
N LEU A 10 -8.66 -0.23 4.85
CA LEU A 10 -7.50 -0.86 4.23
C LEU A 10 -7.79 -1.38 2.81
N ILE A 11 -8.95 -1.99 2.59
CA ILE A 11 -9.37 -2.47 1.25
C ILE A 11 -9.52 -1.29 0.28
N THR A 12 -10.13 -0.20 0.73
CA THR A 12 -10.37 0.99 -0.10
C THR A 12 -9.06 1.74 -0.39
N ASP A 13 -8.18 1.79 0.59
CA ASP A 13 -6.87 2.46 0.52
C ASP A 13 -5.81 1.61 -0.20
N TYR A 14 -6.07 0.33 -0.43
CA TYR A 14 -5.13 -0.63 -1.01
C TYR A 14 -4.47 -0.11 -2.29
N HIS A 15 -5.28 0.47 -3.17
CA HIS A 15 -4.83 0.98 -4.46
C HIS A 15 -3.72 2.03 -4.37
N TRP A 16 -3.91 3.05 -3.53
CA TRP A 16 -2.90 4.12 -3.40
C TRP A 16 -1.70 3.62 -2.60
N MET A 17 -1.91 2.74 -1.61
CA MET A 17 -0.81 2.12 -0.86
C MET A 17 0.11 1.34 -1.80
N ARG A 18 -0.47 0.52 -2.70
CA ARG A 18 0.29 -0.23 -3.71
C ARG A 18 1.03 0.68 -4.68
N ARG A 19 0.38 1.72 -5.20
CA ARG A 19 1.02 2.71 -6.09
C ARG A 19 2.19 3.42 -5.44
N LEU A 20 2.07 3.75 -4.15
CA LEU A 20 3.13 4.41 -3.40
C LEU A 20 4.33 3.47 -3.18
N ILE A 21 4.07 2.19 -2.85
CA ILE A 21 5.11 1.17 -2.73
C ILE A 21 5.85 1.00 -4.07
N ASP A 22 5.12 0.86 -5.18
CA ASP A 22 5.71 0.72 -6.52
C ASP A 22 6.61 1.93 -6.87
N HIS A 23 6.16 3.16 -6.56
CA HIS A 23 6.96 4.37 -6.78
C HIS A 23 8.24 4.39 -5.93
N GLN A 24 8.17 3.98 -4.67
CA GLN A 24 9.34 3.96 -3.79
C GLN A 24 10.36 2.91 -4.19
N VAL A 25 9.91 1.75 -4.67
CA VAL A 25 10.79 0.71 -5.24
C VAL A 25 11.51 1.25 -6.48
N TYR A 26 10.80 1.94 -7.36
CA TYR A 26 11.39 2.55 -8.56
C TYR A 26 12.47 3.61 -8.23
N GLU A 27 12.23 4.48 -7.25
CA GLU A 27 13.21 5.47 -6.79
C GLU A 27 14.47 4.81 -6.21
N TYR A 28 14.34 3.70 -5.49
CA TYR A 28 15.48 2.99 -4.90
C TYR A 28 16.34 2.26 -5.96
N ASP A 29 15.72 1.73 -7.00
CA ASP A 29 16.42 1.07 -8.11
C ASP A 29 17.16 2.11 -8.99
N SER A 30 16.51 3.24 -9.28
CA SER A 30 17.11 4.33 -10.06
C SER A 30 18.21 5.11 -9.33
N THR A 31 18.16 5.21 -7.99
CA THR A 31 19.25 5.79 -7.19
C THR A 31 20.42 4.84 -6.91
N SER A 32 20.28 3.53 -7.20
CA SER A 32 21.35 2.55 -6.98
C SER A 32 22.49 2.59 -8.01
N ILE A 33 22.33 3.34 -9.12
CA ILE A 33 23.36 3.43 -10.19
C ILE A 33 24.20 4.72 -10.07
N SER A 34 23.81 5.71 -9.26
CA SER A 34 24.45 7.04 -9.26
C SER A 34 25.64 7.20 -8.31
N GLN A 35 25.97 6.19 -7.48
CA GLN A 35 26.95 6.36 -6.40
C GLN A 35 28.32 5.68 -6.61
N TYR A 36 28.56 5.10 -7.78
CA TYR A 36 29.89 4.57 -8.15
C TYR A 36 30.35 5.10 -9.51
N GLY A 37 30.15 6.40 -9.74
CA GLY A 37 30.94 7.18 -10.69
C GLY A 37 32.21 7.66 -9.99
N ILE A 38 33.22 6.80 -9.98
CA ILE A 38 34.63 7.14 -9.78
C ILE A 38 34.89 8.43 -10.59
N GLU A 39 35.22 9.57 -9.95
CA GLU A 39 35.64 10.88 -10.53
C GLU A 39 34.88 12.19 -10.12
N SER A 40 34.07 12.23 -9.06
CA SER A 40 33.70 13.55 -8.46
C SER A 40 34.77 14.06 -7.49
N SER A 41 35.90 14.43 -8.10
CA SER A 41 36.83 15.52 -7.74
C SER A 41 36.57 16.28 -6.43
N MET A 42 37.60 16.30 -5.59
CA MET A 42 37.79 17.08 -4.36
C MET A 42 36.93 18.35 -4.22
N ALA A 43 36.08 18.39 -3.19
CA ALA A 43 35.57 19.65 -2.63
C ALA A 43 36.36 20.00 -1.35
N LYS A 44 37.29 20.95 -1.43
CA LYS A 44 37.78 21.67 -0.24
C LYS A 44 36.88 22.89 -0.01
N ALA A 45 36.12 22.89 1.10
CA ALA A 45 35.93 24.05 1.98
C ALA A 45 35.01 23.68 3.17
N GLN A 46 35.38 24.19 4.34
CA GLN A 46 34.80 23.95 5.66
C GLN A 46 33.34 24.40 5.81
N GLY A 47 32.56 23.67 6.62
CA GLY A 47 31.27 24.13 7.15
C GLY A 47 30.32 22.99 7.51
N THR A 48 30.33 22.56 8.77
CA THR A 48 29.23 21.86 9.49
C THR A 48 28.40 20.84 8.67
N THR A 49 29.07 19.93 7.95
CA THR A 49 28.41 18.96 7.04
C THR A 49 27.73 17.79 7.75
N GLY A 50 28.05 17.54 9.03
CA GLY A 50 27.50 16.40 9.79
C GLY A 50 25.98 16.43 9.96
N ASN A 51 25.38 17.62 10.04
CA ASN A 51 23.95 17.76 10.32
C ASN A 51 23.07 17.35 9.14
N LYS A 52 23.50 17.62 7.90
CA LYS A 52 22.73 17.27 6.69
C LYS A 52 22.71 15.78 6.42
N VAL A 53 23.83 15.08 6.66
CA VAL A 53 23.92 13.62 6.49
C VAL A 53 23.08 12.92 7.55
N LEU A 54 23.17 13.34 8.82
CA LEU A 54 22.34 12.80 9.91
C LEU A 54 20.84 13.00 9.67
N VAL A 55 20.42 14.21 9.26
CA VAL A 55 19.01 14.48 8.92
C VAL A 55 18.53 13.58 7.79
N ARG A 56 19.33 13.38 6.73
CA ARG A 56 18.98 12.49 5.62
C ARG A 56 18.87 11.02 6.05
N VAL A 57 19.75 10.54 6.92
CA VAL A 57 19.71 9.17 7.47
C VAL A 57 18.45 8.96 8.32
N ILE A 58 18.11 9.92 9.19
CA ILE A 58 16.91 9.86 10.04
C ILE A 58 15.63 9.91 9.17
N GLN A 59 15.62 10.76 8.14
CA GLN A 59 14.51 10.86 7.19
C GLN A 59 14.31 9.51 6.46
N ASN A 60 15.39 8.94 5.91
CA ASN A 60 15.37 7.64 5.24
C ASN A 60 14.86 6.53 6.16
N ASP A 61 15.28 6.48 7.43
CA ASP A 61 14.81 5.45 8.35
C ASP A 61 13.32 5.63 8.72
N LYS A 62 12.86 6.88 8.89
CA LYS A 62 11.44 7.18 9.13
C LYS A 62 10.57 6.84 7.92
N ASP A 63 11.02 7.21 6.73
CA ASP A 63 10.32 6.94 5.47
C ASP A 63 10.27 5.42 5.24
N ARG A 64 11.37 4.71 5.46
CA ARG A 64 11.42 3.24 5.38
C ARG A 64 10.46 2.56 6.36
N ARG A 65 10.38 3.04 7.61
CA ARG A 65 9.41 2.51 8.59
C ARG A 65 7.97 2.73 8.14
N LYS A 66 7.66 3.88 7.53
CA LYS A 66 6.33 4.18 7.00
C LYS A 66 5.99 3.32 5.79
N THR A 67 6.93 3.11 4.89
CA THR A 67 6.78 2.18 3.76
C THR A 67 6.55 0.76 4.24
N GLN A 68 7.30 0.29 5.24
CA GLN A 68 7.12 -1.05 5.80
C GLN A 68 5.72 -1.24 6.38
N ASP A 69 5.19 -0.25 7.12
CA ASP A 69 3.82 -0.29 7.64
C ASP A 69 2.77 -0.41 6.51
N LEU A 70 3.01 0.24 5.37
CA LEU A 70 2.14 0.10 4.19
C LEU A 70 2.25 -1.29 3.55
N ILE A 71 3.47 -1.84 3.44
CA ILE A 71 3.70 -3.19 2.92
C ILE A 71 3.00 -4.22 3.80
N ASP A 72 3.09 -4.09 5.12
CA ASP A 72 2.47 -5.02 6.06
C ASP A 72 0.94 -5.01 5.92
N LYS A 73 0.34 -3.82 5.73
CA LYS A 73 -1.10 -3.63 5.47
C LYS A 73 -1.55 -4.25 4.15
N VAL A 74 -0.79 -4.07 3.07
CA VAL A 74 -1.08 -4.67 1.76
C VAL A 74 -0.95 -6.18 1.83
N THR A 75 0.11 -6.67 2.46
CA THR A 75 0.38 -8.10 2.66
C THR A 75 -0.73 -8.77 3.48
N PHE A 76 -1.29 -8.07 4.46
CA PHE A 76 -2.44 -8.57 5.23
C PHE A 76 -3.63 -8.90 4.34
N ILE A 77 -3.99 -8.01 3.40
CA ILE A 77 -5.12 -8.23 2.48
C ILE A 77 -4.81 -9.39 1.53
N ASP A 78 -3.63 -9.39 0.92
CA ASP A 78 -3.22 -10.41 -0.05
C ASP A 78 -3.13 -11.80 0.60
N LYS A 79 -2.69 -11.87 1.86
CA LYS A 79 -2.59 -13.12 2.61
C LYS A 79 -3.95 -13.80 2.78
N TYR A 80 -5.02 -13.06 3.03
CA TYR A 80 -6.34 -13.63 3.31
C TYR A 80 -7.29 -13.62 2.11
N GLU A 81 -6.87 -13.04 0.99
CA GLU A 81 -7.65 -12.96 -0.24
C GLU A 81 -8.14 -14.33 -0.73
N HIS A 82 -7.32 -15.38 -0.57
CA HIS A 82 -7.65 -16.75 -0.94
C HIS A 82 -8.80 -17.37 -0.12
N LEU A 83 -9.16 -16.79 1.02
CA LEU A 83 -10.27 -17.27 1.87
C LEU A 83 -11.65 -16.84 1.34
N ILE A 84 -11.68 -15.95 0.35
CA ILE A 84 -12.93 -15.48 -0.26
C ILE A 84 -13.40 -16.53 -1.27
N THR A 85 -14.31 -17.40 -0.83
CA THR A 85 -14.85 -18.50 -1.64
C THR A 85 -15.91 -18.07 -2.66
N ASN A 86 -16.50 -16.87 -2.50
CA ASN A 86 -17.54 -16.39 -3.40
C ASN A 86 -16.93 -15.57 -4.55
N ASP A 87 -17.07 -16.06 -5.78
CA ASP A 87 -16.52 -15.42 -6.99
C ASP A 87 -16.92 -13.94 -7.13
N LYS A 88 -18.19 -13.60 -6.84
CA LYS A 88 -18.64 -12.20 -6.93
C LYS A 88 -17.96 -11.33 -5.89
N ASN A 89 -17.77 -11.83 -4.67
CA ASN A 89 -17.10 -11.08 -3.62
C ASN A 89 -15.60 -10.93 -3.95
N TYR A 90 -14.98 -11.97 -4.50
CA TYR A 90 -13.60 -11.91 -5.00
C TYR A 90 -13.43 -10.84 -6.07
N HIS A 91 -14.30 -10.82 -7.10
CA HIS A 91 -14.22 -9.81 -8.14
C HIS A 91 -14.51 -8.38 -7.63
N ILE A 92 -15.42 -8.21 -6.68
CA ILE A 92 -15.63 -6.91 -6.02
C ILE A 92 -14.37 -6.46 -5.29
N LEU A 93 -13.70 -7.36 -4.56
CA LEU A 93 -12.43 -7.05 -3.92
C LEU A 93 -11.37 -6.63 -4.95
N GLN A 94 -11.24 -7.35 -6.08
CA GLN A 94 -10.30 -6.99 -7.14
C GLN A 94 -10.54 -5.59 -7.68
N LEU A 95 -11.80 -5.23 -7.95
CA LEU A 95 -12.15 -3.89 -8.44
C LEU A 95 -11.82 -2.81 -7.41
N LEU A 96 -12.07 -3.07 -6.11
CA LEU A 96 -11.67 -2.15 -5.04
C LEU A 96 -10.15 -2.00 -4.95
N LYS A 97 -9.38 -3.10 -5.07
CA LYS A 97 -7.91 -3.06 -5.12
C LYS A 97 -7.37 -2.28 -6.33
N GLN A 98 -8.12 -2.26 -7.43
CA GLN A 98 -7.83 -1.46 -8.62
C GLN A 98 -8.18 0.03 -8.44
N GLY A 99 -8.83 0.40 -7.33
CA GLY A 99 -9.24 1.78 -7.05
C GLY A 99 -10.53 2.17 -7.75
N GLU A 100 -11.34 1.20 -8.21
CA GLU A 100 -12.63 1.49 -8.83
C GLU A 100 -13.63 2.04 -7.82
N SER A 101 -14.40 3.04 -8.26
CA SER A 101 -15.43 3.63 -7.41
C SER A 101 -16.61 2.66 -7.23
N ILE A 102 -17.32 2.76 -6.10
CA ILE A 102 -18.53 1.96 -5.86
C ILE A 102 -19.56 2.13 -6.98
N THR A 103 -19.68 3.35 -7.53
CA THR A 103 -20.56 3.63 -8.68
C THR A 103 -20.12 2.89 -9.94
N ALA A 104 -18.82 2.80 -10.21
CA ALA A 104 -18.31 2.03 -11.35
C ALA A 104 -18.58 0.52 -11.15
N ILE A 105 -18.39 0.02 -9.94
CA ILE A 105 -18.69 -1.38 -9.58
C ILE A 105 -20.20 -1.67 -9.70
N GLU A 106 -21.08 -0.74 -9.32
CA GLU A 106 -22.54 -0.85 -9.50
C GLU A 106 -22.91 -1.10 -10.96
N VAL A 107 -22.35 -0.29 -11.86
CA VAL A 107 -22.59 -0.38 -13.30
C VAL A 107 -22.01 -1.67 -13.87
N PHE A 108 -20.76 -2.00 -13.53
CA PHE A 108 -20.07 -3.19 -14.02
C PHE A 108 -20.76 -4.48 -13.58
N MET A 109 -21.10 -4.59 -12.30
CA MET A 109 -21.73 -5.77 -11.71
C MET A 109 -23.25 -5.81 -11.90
N LYS A 110 -23.85 -4.78 -12.51
CA LYS A 110 -25.31 -4.59 -12.66
C LYS A 110 -26.06 -4.88 -11.35
N SER A 111 -25.52 -4.36 -10.24
CA SER A 111 -25.97 -4.67 -8.88
C SER A 111 -26.25 -3.38 -8.12
N SER A 112 -27.20 -3.42 -7.18
CA SER A 112 -27.53 -2.23 -6.40
C SER A 112 -26.44 -1.88 -5.39
N ARG A 113 -26.33 -0.58 -5.09
CA ARG A 113 -25.42 -0.04 -4.05
C ARG A 113 -25.47 -0.82 -2.74
N LYS A 114 -26.68 -1.10 -2.26
CA LYS A 114 -26.91 -1.83 -1.01
C LYS A 114 -26.36 -3.26 -1.08
N ASN A 115 -26.51 -3.93 -2.22
CA ASN A 115 -25.97 -5.28 -2.41
C ASN A 115 -24.44 -5.28 -2.38
N ILE A 116 -23.81 -4.30 -3.02
CA ILE A 116 -22.34 -4.16 -3.01
C ILE A 116 -21.82 -3.90 -1.60
N TYR A 117 -22.41 -2.97 -0.85
CA TYR A 117 -22.00 -2.74 0.54
C TYR A 117 -22.19 -3.98 1.42
N SER A 118 -23.28 -4.72 1.22
CA SER A 118 -23.51 -6.00 1.90
C SER A 118 -22.40 -7.02 1.61
N ARG A 119 -21.93 -7.10 0.36
CA ARG A 119 -20.83 -7.98 -0.04
C ARG A 119 -19.49 -7.52 0.50
N ILE A 120 -19.25 -6.21 0.54
CA ILE A 120 -18.05 -5.64 1.17
C ILE A 120 -18.01 -6.01 2.65
N ASN A 121 -19.13 -5.91 3.36
CA ASN A 121 -19.21 -6.33 4.76
C ASN A 121 -18.89 -7.84 4.91
N GLN A 122 -19.41 -8.70 4.02
CA GLN A 122 -19.06 -10.12 4.03
C GLN A 122 -17.55 -10.38 3.81
N ILE A 123 -16.90 -9.60 2.94
CA ILE A 123 -15.44 -9.68 2.73
C ILE A 123 -14.70 -9.28 4.01
N VAL A 124 -15.13 -8.19 4.65
CA VAL A 124 -14.57 -7.75 5.93
C VAL A 124 -14.74 -8.83 6.99
N ASP A 125 -15.91 -9.46 7.08
CA ASP A 125 -16.17 -10.53 8.04
C ASP A 125 -15.23 -11.73 7.85
N VAL A 126 -14.92 -12.11 6.60
CA VAL A 126 -13.93 -13.16 6.29
C VAL A 126 -12.55 -12.78 6.82
N PHE A 127 -12.11 -11.54 6.59
CA PHE A 127 -10.81 -11.07 7.08
C PHE A 127 -10.77 -10.95 8.62
N MET A 128 -11.86 -10.53 9.25
CA MET A 128 -11.97 -10.48 10.71
C MET A 128 -11.90 -11.88 11.33
N ASN A 129 -12.59 -12.86 10.74
CA ASN A 129 -12.54 -14.25 11.20
C ASN A 129 -11.16 -14.88 10.99
N ALA A 130 -10.41 -14.48 9.96
CA ALA A 130 -9.06 -14.97 9.70
C ALA A 130 -7.99 -14.36 10.64
N GLN A 131 -8.33 -13.27 11.34
CA GLN A 131 -7.47 -12.65 12.35
C GLN A 131 -7.61 -13.28 13.73
N GLY A 132 -8.79 -13.84 14.04
CA GLY A 132 -9.12 -14.48 15.32
C GLY A 132 -8.54 -15.88 15.45
#